data_AF-A0A3D1LNF1-F1
#
_entry.id   AF-A0A3D1LNF1-F1
#
_cell.length_a   1.000
_cell.length_b   1.000
_cell.length_c   1.000
_cell.angle_alpha   90.00
_cell.angle_beta   90.00
_cell.angle_gamma   90.00
#
_symmetry.space_group_name_H-M   'P 1'
#
loop_
_entity.id
_entity.type
_entity.pdbx_description
1 polymer ?
#
loop_
_entity_poly.entity_id
_entity_poly.type
_entity_poly.pdbx_seq_one_letter_code
_entity_poly.pdbx_strand_id
1 'polypeptide(L)'
;MRLMMLYIAAAFLAASLLSSEGLAAENCTVCHKLSLAGIHAALPCLSCHLSEGKSEASPAAARNRAVGCRECHGGHERIFDHAMSRRDGERRFVERSYAKVDSGFWEKNCNSCHVQDCLDCHGSGHALAKPKVADCQSCHRGYYTGWDYSGRAPREDNMRYQRGIAVNGETFLKMLPDVHYRAGLTCGACHSMNSLAQGKKSSKGCRDCHKPDPKVVEHRIPAHMERLECYACHSSWAPQEYGTFFLRFRDPALKEDFDLKALENPEYLRSAYLKRQDAPPLGVNAAGRISPIRPMFIAYYTDIQSARNGGPENTLLAAEWRAWFPHTIQRGSVTCEGCHDNPARFLLEPETQRIHQLGRDGLGLESFWLQQGQRAVNGDFIAAGRYLRMSSKSPAYTKAYIEKWKTFLNRVEVSSRP
;
A
#
# COMPACT_ATOMS: atom_id res chain seq x y z
N MET A 1 48.49 24.46 85.75
CA MET A 1 49.80 24.80 85.16
C MET A 1 49.97 24.00 83.87
N ARG A 2 50.24 24.69 82.75
CA ARG A 2 50.40 24.19 81.36
C ARG A 2 49.08 23.79 80.68
N LEU A 3 48.40 24.65 79.92
CA LEU A 3 48.76 25.45 78.73
C LEU A 3 49.27 24.61 77.54
N MET A 4 48.50 24.73 76.44
CA MET A 4 48.87 24.82 75.03
C MET A 4 48.81 23.56 74.13
N MET A 5 48.19 23.79 72.95
CA MET A 5 48.25 23.06 71.67
C MET A 5 47.38 21.79 71.56
N LEU A 6 46.46 21.60 70.60
CA LEU A 6 46.37 22.11 69.22
C LEU A 6 44.92 22.22 68.72
N TYR A 7 44.71 23.23 67.88
CA TYR A 7 43.61 23.39 66.92
C TYR A 7 43.60 22.26 65.87
N ILE A 8 42.41 21.93 65.37
CA ILE A 8 42.01 21.33 64.06
C ILE A 8 40.95 20.25 64.32
N ALA A 9 39.66 20.65 64.28
CA ALA A 9 38.53 19.76 63.94
C ALA A 9 37.21 20.58 63.98
N ALA A 10 37.07 21.58 63.12
CA ALA A 10 35.81 22.31 62.98
C ALA A 10 35.63 22.80 61.54
N ALA A 11 35.58 21.85 60.60
CA ALA A 11 35.20 22.14 59.21
C ALA A 11 34.80 20.87 58.43
N PHE A 12 33.94 20.00 58.95
CA PHE A 12 33.32 18.92 58.13
C PHE A 12 32.04 18.37 58.75
N LEU A 13 31.08 19.25 59.08
CA LEU A 13 29.74 18.86 59.53
C LEU A 13 28.68 19.82 58.95
N ALA A 14 28.67 19.92 57.62
CA ALA A 14 27.62 20.60 56.88
C ALA A 14 27.57 20.08 55.43
N ALA A 15 27.33 18.77 55.26
CA ALA A 15 27.01 18.19 53.95
C ALA A 15 26.35 16.82 54.12
N SER A 16 25.23 16.76 54.85
CA SER A 16 24.40 15.56 54.96
C SER A 16 22.93 15.90 54.77
N LEU A 17 22.64 16.72 53.77
CA LEU A 17 21.30 16.91 53.21
C LEU A 17 21.46 17.24 51.72
N LEU A 18 21.39 16.19 50.90
CA LEU A 18 20.87 16.15 49.52
C LEU A 18 21.19 14.75 49.01
N SER A 19 20.39 13.78 49.43
CA SER A 19 20.23 12.53 48.70
C SER A 19 19.56 12.88 47.37
N SER A 20 20.32 13.42 46.42
CA SER A 20 19.97 13.25 45.02
C SER A 20 20.06 11.74 44.80
N GLU A 21 18.92 11.09 44.57
CA GLU A 21 18.89 9.83 43.84
C GLU A 21 19.62 10.08 42.53
N GLY A 22 20.93 9.83 42.53
CA GLY A 22 21.76 9.89 41.36
C GLY A 22 21.26 8.78 40.46
N LEU A 23 20.55 9.15 39.39
CA LEU A 23 20.51 8.37 38.17
C LEU A 23 21.96 7.97 37.89
N ALA A 24 22.29 6.69 38.15
CA ALA A 24 23.59 6.16 37.80
C ALA A 24 23.79 6.45 36.31
N ALA A 25 24.75 7.31 35.99
CA ALA A 25 25.04 7.66 34.61
C ALA A 25 25.46 6.37 33.89
N GLU A 26 24.63 5.94 32.94
CA GLU A 26 24.89 4.73 32.16
C GLU A 26 26.22 4.88 31.42
N ASN A 27 27.14 3.94 31.63
CA ASN A 27 28.46 3.98 30.97
C ASN A 27 28.43 3.38 29.56
N CYS A 28 27.24 3.14 28.99
CA CYS A 28 27.08 2.54 27.67
C CYS A 28 27.82 3.34 26.58
N THR A 29 27.81 4.67 26.66
CA THR A 29 28.46 5.54 25.67
C THR A 29 29.99 5.50 25.74
N VAL A 30 30.57 5.12 26.88
CA VAL A 30 32.02 4.97 27.07
C VAL A 30 32.55 3.83 26.19
N CYS A 31 31.85 2.69 26.18
CA CYS A 31 32.26 1.51 25.42
C CYS A 31 31.73 1.53 23.98
N HIS A 32 30.47 1.92 23.77
CA HIS A 32 29.82 1.80 22.47
C HIS A 32 30.07 2.98 21.53
N LYS A 33 30.53 4.14 22.03
CA LYS A 33 30.80 5.35 21.22
C LYS A 33 29.64 5.70 20.27
N LEU A 34 28.42 5.62 20.77
CA LEU A 34 27.19 5.94 20.05
C LEU A 34 26.49 7.14 20.69
N SER A 35 25.81 7.93 19.87
CA SER A 35 24.95 9.01 20.32
C SER A 35 23.51 8.75 19.86
N LEU A 36 22.56 8.91 20.78
CA LEU A 36 21.14 8.93 20.45
C LEU A 36 20.79 10.24 19.75
N ALA A 37 19.92 10.14 18.74
CA ALA A 37 19.46 11.27 17.95
C ALA A 37 17.95 11.16 17.67
N GLY A 38 17.36 12.29 17.30
CA GLY A 38 15.94 12.38 16.96
C GLY A 38 15.04 12.49 18.19
N ILE A 39 13.84 11.91 18.12
CA ILE A 39 12.76 12.17 19.09
C ILE A 39 13.03 11.59 20.49
N HIS A 40 13.97 10.65 20.59
CA HIS A 40 14.37 9.98 21.84
C HIS A 40 15.80 10.33 22.26
N ALA A 41 16.39 11.40 21.73
CA ALA A 41 17.79 11.77 21.99
C ALA A 41 18.12 12.00 23.49
N ALA A 42 17.11 12.34 24.30
CA ALA A 42 17.25 12.58 25.74
C ALA A 42 17.01 11.33 26.60
N LEU A 43 16.63 10.18 26.03
CA LEU A 43 16.42 8.97 26.80
C LEU A 43 17.76 8.29 27.14
N PRO A 44 17.91 7.76 28.36
CA PRO A 44 18.99 6.83 28.68
C PRO A 44 18.95 5.59 27.78
N CYS A 45 20.11 5.01 27.45
CA CYS A 45 20.24 3.82 26.62
C CYS A 45 19.46 2.63 27.20
N LEU A 46 19.49 2.41 28.52
CA LEU A 46 18.78 1.29 29.15
C LEU A 46 17.26 1.47 29.13
N SER A 47 16.74 2.66 28.81
CA SER A 47 15.30 2.84 28.57
C SER A 47 14.80 1.97 27.41
N CYS A 48 15.65 1.75 26.40
CA CYS A 48 15.36 0.86 25.28
C CYS A 48 15.99 -0.51 25.51
N HIS A 49 17.24 -0.54 26.01
CA HIS A 49 18.02 -1.78 26.12
C HIS A 49 17.80 -2.53 27.44
N LEU A 50 16.82 -2.14 28.25
CA LEU A 50 16.40 -2.74 29.51
C LEU A 50 17.34 -2.48 30.69
N SER A 51 18.40 -3.27 30.86
CA SER A 51 19.31 -3.13 32.01
C SER A 51 20.67 -3.72 31.69
N GLU A 52 21.74 -3.27 32.37
CA GLU A 52 23.11 -3.75 32.10
C GLU A 52 23.26 -5.28 32.23
N GLY A 53 22.58 -5.90 33.21
CA GLY A 53 22.63 -7.35 33.43
C GLY A 53 21.72 -8.18 32.51
N LYS A 54 20.79 -7.54 31.77
CA LYS A 54 19.85 -8.19 30.85
C LYS A 54 19.63 -7.33 29.60
N SER A 55 20.72 -6.86 29.01
CA SER A 55 20.65 -5.95 27.88
C SER A 55 20.03 -6.64 26.64
N GLU A 56 19.04 -6.00 26.02
CA GLU A 56 18.45 -6.48 24.77
C GLU A 56 19.11 -5.79 23.57
N ALA A 57 19.76 -6.56 22.70
CA ALA A 57 20.47 -6.02 21.54
C ALA A 57 19.55 -5.49 20.43
N SER A 58 18.31 -5.99 20.32
CA SER A 58 17.33 -5.52 19.34
C SER A 58 16.00 -5.16 20.02
N PRO A 59 15.95 -4.03 20.74
CA PRO A 59 14.80 -3.69 21.59
C PRO A 59 13.49 -3.44 20.82
N ALA A 60 13.56 -3.21 19.52
CA ALA A 60 12.44 -2.92 18.63
C ALA A 60 11.98 -4.13 17.78
N ALA A 61 12.62 -5.30 17.93
CA ALA A 61 12.40 -6.45 17.06
C ALA A 61 11.06 -7.15 17.33
N ALA A 62 10.41 -7.63 16.27
CA ALA A 62 9.17 -8.40 16.38
C ALA A 62 9.35 -9.67 17.24
N ARG A 63 10.51 -10.32 17.16
CA ARG A 63 10.81 -11.58 17.87
C ARG A 63 10.70 -11.48 19.40
N ASN A 64 10.95 -10.30 19.98
CA ASN A 64 10.79 -10.04 21.41
C ASN A 64 9.59 -9.16 21.72
N ARG A 65 8.70 -8.97 20.72
CA ARG A 65 7.55 -8.05 20.76
C ARG A 65 7.95 -6.63 21.13
N ALA A 66 9.05 -6.14 20.55
CA ALA A 66 9.58 -4.80 20.76
C ALA A 66 9.64 -4.43 22.25
N VAL A 67 10.27 -5.30 23.06
CA VAL A 67 10.28 -5.17 24.52
C VAL A 67 10.80 -3.83 25.02
N GLY A 68 11.75 -3.20 24.30
CA GLY A 68 12.27 -1.89 24.65
C GLY A 68 11.42 -0.70 24.16
N CYS A 69 10.37 -0.96 23.38
CA CYS A 69 9.44 0.07 22.91
C CYS A 69 8.10 0.01 23.63
N ARG A 70 7.61 -1.20 23.90
CA ARG A 70 6.22 -1.43 24.37
C ARG A 70 5.92 -0.89 25.76
N GLU A 71 6.93 -0.68 26.61
CA GLU A 71 6.72 -0.13 27.96
C GLU A 71 6.14 1.29 27.89
N CYS A 72 6.59 2.10 26.93
CA CYS A 72 6.06 3.44 26.69
C CYS A 72 5.00 3.47 25.55
N HIS A 73 5.12 2.57 24.57
CA HIS A 73 4.23 2.47 23.41
C HIS A 73 3.29 1.26 23.50
N GLY A 74 2.71 1.04 24.68
CA GLY A 74 1.90 -0.14 24.97
C GLY A 74 0.79 -0.40 23.95
N GLY A 75 0.72 -1.63 23.47
CA GLY A 75 -0.26 -2.09 22.48
C GLY A 75 0.19 -1.94 21.03
N HIS A 76 1.19 -1.10 20.73
CA HIS A 76 1.69 -0.95 19.36
C HIS A 76 2.43 -2.19 18.84
N GLU A 77 2.96 -3.04 19.72
CA GLU A 77 3.60 -4.29 19.34
C GLU A 77 2.64 -5.28 18.66
N ARG A 78 1.32 -5.06 18.76
CA ARG A 78 0.31 -5.81 18.01
C ARG A 78 0.37 -5.58 16.50
N ILE A 79 1.11 -4.58 16.02
CA ILE A 79 1.36 -4.40 14.57
C ILE A 79 1.96 -5.67 13.93
N PHE A 80 2.76 -6.43 14.68
CA PHE A 80 3.38 -7.68 14.25
C PHE A 80 2.38 -8.85 14.10
N ASP A 81 1.14 -8.67 14.56
CA ASP A 81 0.09 -9.68 14.48
C ASP A 81 -0.80 -9.49 13.23
N HIS A 82 -0.57 -8.44 12.44
CA HIS A 82 -1.43 -8.05 11.32
C HIS A 82 -0.75 -8.20 9.94
N ALA A 83 -1.50 -7.84 8.90
CA ALA A 83 -1.16 -8.09 7.49
C ALA A 83 0.22 -7.58 7.05
N MET A 84 0.75 -6.49 7.61
CA MET A 84 2.08 -5.96 7.22
C MET A 84 3.24 -6.82 7.72
N SER A 85 3.05 -7.60 8.78
CA SER A 85 4.07 -8.51 9.30
C SER A 85 3.76 -9.95 8.91
N ARG A 86 2.50 -10.39 9.12
CA ARG A 86 2.07 -11.73 8.78
C ARG A 86 1.99 -11.88 7.27
N ARG A 87 1.10 -11.19 6.55
CA ARG A 87 0.81 -11.48 5.11
C ARG A 87 0.09 -12.82 4.89
N ASP A 88 -0.81 -13.18 5.81
CA ASP A 88 -1.58 -14.43 5.72
C ASP A 88 -2.47 -14.50 4.46
N GLY A 89 -2.95 -13.35 3.97
CA GLY A 89 -3.76 -13.30 2.75
C GLY A 89 -2.97 -13.73 1.52
N GLU A 90 -1.75 -13.20 1.38
CA GLU A 90 -0.81 -13.53 0.32
C GLU A 90 -0.32 -14.98 0.43
N ARG A 91 0.01 -15.46 1.64
CA ARG A 91 0.38 -16.87 1.87
C ARG A 91 -0.70 -17.83 1.43
N ARG A 92 -1.93 -17.65 1.95
CA ARG A 92 -3.09 -18.48 1.56
C ARG A 92 -3.36 -18.41 0.06
N PHE A 93 -3.05 -17.28 -0.59
CA PHE A 93 -3.18 -17.14 -2.04
C PHE A 93 -2.15 -18.00 -2.76
N VAL A 94 -0.88 -17.91 -2.38
CA VAL A 94 0.17 -18.74 -2.97
C VAL A 94 -0.11 -20.23 -2.73
N GLU A 95 -0.44 -20.62 -1.50
CA GLU A 95 -0.79 -22.01 -1.14
C GLU A 95 -1.87 -22.62 -2.04
N ARG A 96 -2.92 -21.85 -2.36
CA ARG A 96 -4.04 -22.33 -3.20
C ARG A 96 -3.81 -22.18 -4.71
N SER A 97 -2.75 -21.48 -5.13
CA SER A 97 -2.47 -21.16 -6.54
C SER A 97 -1.08 -21.65 -6.96
N TYR A 98 -0.06 -20.79 -6.93
CA TYR A 98 1.31 -21.09 -7.37
C TYR A 98 1.95 -22.28 -6.63
N ALA A 99 1.63 -22.50 -5.36
CA ALA A 99 2.18 -23.65 -4.61
C ALA A 99 1.72 -25.01 -5.15
N LYS A 100 0.64 -25.05 -5.94
CA LYS A 100 0.18 -26.27 -6.61
C LYS A 100 1.11 -26.70 -7.76
N VAL A 101 1.85 -25.75 -8.34
CA VAL A 101 2.79 -26.00 -9.45
C VAL A 101 4.26 -25.90 -9.02
N ASP A 102 4.56 -25.15 -7.97
CA ASP A 102 5.87 -25.11 -7.31
C ASP A 102 5.69 -24.86 -5.80
N SER A 103 5.85 -25.90 -4.98
CA SER A 103 5.64 -25.82 -3.52
C SER A 103 6.56 -24.82 -2.82
N GLY A 104 7.72 -24.49 -3.40
CA GLY A 104 8.65 -23.48 -2.87
C GLY A 104 8.43 -22.07 -3.42
N PHE A 105 7.33 -21.80 -4.13
CA PHE A 105 7.11 -20.52 -4.79
C PHE A 105 7.13 -19.32 -3.82
N TRP A 106 6.59 -19.50 -2.61
CA TRP A 106 6.51 -18.44 -1.60
C TRP A 106 7.90 -17.96 -1.17
N GLU A 107 8.76 -18.88 -0.77
CA GLU A 107 10.11 -18.61 -0.28
C GLU A 107 10.96 -17.96 -1.37
N LYS A 108 10.77 -18.42 -2.61
CA LYS A 108 11.49 -17.92 -3.79
C LYS A 108 11.08 -16.51 -4.20
N ASN A 109 9.78 -16.20 -4.21
CA ASN A 109 9.28 -15.01 -4.91
C ASN A 109 8.62 -13.97 -3.99
N CYS A 110 8.31 -14.30 -2.74
CA CYS A 110 7.43 -13.49 -1.90
C CYS A 110 8.03 -13.04 -0.56
N ASN A 111 9.28 -13.35 -0.22
CA ASN A 111 9.76 -13.19 1.17
C ASN A 111 10.42 -11.84 1.54
N SER A 112 10.54 -10.86 0.64
CA SER A 112 11.44 -9.70 0.84
C SER A 112 10.88 -8.45 1.53
N CYS A 113 9.55 -8.32 1.75
CA CYS A 113 8.95 -7.05 2.25
C CYS A 113 7.87 -7.27 3.32
N HIS A 114 8.25 -7.43 4.59
CA HIS A 114 7.32 -7.49 5.71
C HIS A 114 7.92 -6.89 6.98
N VAL A 115 7.08 -6.25 7.80
CA VAL A 115 7.52 -5.55 9.02
C VAL A 115 8.04 -6.57 10.03
N GLN A 116 9.29 -6.41 10.44
CA GLN A 116 10.01 -7.25 11.40
C GLN A 116 10.56 -6.46 12.59
N ASP A 117 10.60 -5.13 12.49
CA ASP A 117 11.16 -4.27 13.54
C ASP A 117 10.44 -2.91 13.54
N CYS A 118 10.27 -2.26 14.70
CA CYS A 118 9.70 -0.91 14.73
C CYS A 118 10.56 0.10 13.96
N LEU A 119 11.87 -0.14 13.87
CA LEU A 119 12.80 0.70 13.13
C LEU A 119 12.54 0.68 11.61
N ASP A 120 11.90 -0.36 11.06
CA ASP A 120 11.55 -0.45 9.63
C ASP A 120 10.85 0.82 9.10
N CYS A 121 10.10 1.51 9.97
CA CYS A 121 9.46 2.79 9.66
C CYS A 121 10.02 3.98 10.45
N HIS A 122 10.61 3.73 11.61
CA HIS A 122 10.99 4.77 12.57
C HIS A 122 12.45 5.23 12.46
N GLY A 123 13.24 4.70 11.52
CA GLY A 123 14.60 5.14 11.25
C GLY A 123 15.59 3.98 11.32
N SER A 124 16.82 4.25 11.71
CA SER A 124 17.83 3.20 11.84
C SER A 124 18.72 3.41 13.06
N GLY A 125 19.05 2.31 13.73
CA GLY A 125 19.87 2.32 14.94
C GLY A 125 19.32 3.26 16.01
N HIS A 126 20.13 4.24 16.41
CA HIS A 126 19.83 5.19 17.49
C HIS A 126 19.29 6.55 17.01
N ALA A 127 18.92 6.67 15.73
CA ALA A 127 18.37 7.88 15.13
C ALA A 127 16.87 7.71 14.80
N LEU A 128 16.02 7.74 15.84
CA LEU A 128 14.59 7.50 15.70
C LEU A 128 13.83 8.77 15.32
N ALA A 129 12.89 8.65 14.39
CA ALA A 129 12.05 9.73 13.91
C ALA A 129 10.60 9.27 13.71
N LYS A 130 9.72 10.26 13.48
CA LYS A 130 8.37 9.96 12.98
C LYS A 130 8.47 9.56 11.50
N PRO A 131 7.77 8.49 11.06
CA PRO A 131 7.84 8.03 9.68
C PRO A 131 7.35 9.09 8.70
N LYS A 132 8.08 9.24 7.61
CA LYS A 132 7.74 10.04 6.43
C LYS A 132 7.09 9.15 5.37
N VAL A 133 6.52 9.76 4.34
CA VAL A 133 5.92 9.03 3.20
C VAL A 133 6.93 8.09 2.54
N ALA A 134 8.20 8.51 2.43
CA ALA A 134 9.26 7.72 1.82
C ALA A 134 9.53 6.41 2.57
N ASP A 135 9.44 6.42 3.90
CA ASP A 135 9.68 5.25 4.75
C ASP A 135 8.62 4.18 4.48
N CYS A 136 7.34 4.58 4.38
CA CYS A 136 6.25 3.67 4.00
C CYS A 136 6.42 3.14 2.57
N GLN A 137 6.85 3.99 1.63
CA GLN A 137 7.00 3.67 0.21
C GLN A 137 8.27 2.87 -0.12
N SER A 138 9.07 2.50 0.87
CA SER A 138 10.10 1.46 0.71
C SER A 138 9.47 0.10 0.41
N CYS A 139 8.34 -0.21 1.05
CA CYS A 139 7.56 -1.43 0.86
C CYS A 139 6.25 -1.17 0.09
N HIS A 140 5.55 -0.06 0.34
CA HIS A 140 4.31 0.32 -0.33
C HIS A 140 4.56 0.95 -1.69
N ARG A 141 5.11 0.15 -2.62
CA ARG A 141 5.53 0.56 -3.96
C ARG A 141 5.09 -0.41 -5.05
N GLY A 142 5.33 -0.04 -6.31
CA GLY A 142 4.94 -0.86 -7.45
C GLY A 142 3.43 -1.08 -7.49
N TYR A 143 3.00 -2.33 -7.69
CA TYR A 143 1.58 -2.67 -7.71
C TYR A 143 0.96 -2.75 -6.30
N TYR A 144 1.75 -2.65 -5.22
CA TYR A 144 1.21 -2.49 -3.89
C TYR A 144 0.66 -1.07 -3.70
N THR A 145 -0.42 -0.94 -2.93
CA THR A 145 -1.10 0.34 -2.71
C THR A 145 -0.23 1.27 -1.86
N GLY A 146 -0.07 2.53 -2.28
CA GLY A 146 0.61 3.59 -1.54
C GLY A 146 1.61 4.42 -2.36
N TRP A 147 2.13 3.90 -3.47
CA TRP A 147 3.03 4.66 -4.36
C TRP A 147 2.30 5.69 -5.22
N ASP A 148 1.06 5.33 -5.56
CA ASP A 148 0.09 6.15 -6.26
C ASP A 148 -0.22 7.45 -5.50
N TYR A 149 -0.15 7.44 -4.17
CA TYR A 149 -0.26 8.63 -3.31
C TYR A 149 0.69 9.76 -3.74
N SER A 150 1.92 9.39 -4.09
CA SER A 150 2.94 10.34 -4.55
C SER A 150 2.99 10.51 -6.08
N GLY A 151 1.99 10.01 -6.81
CA GLY A 151 1.92 10.15 -8.26
C GLY A 151 2.87 9.21 -9.00
N ARG A 152 3.09 8.00 -8.50
CA ARG A 152 4.02 7.03 -9.11
C ARG A 152 3.28 5.76 -9.49
N ALA A 153 3.22 5.48 -10.78
CA ALA A 153 2.65 4.26 -11.33
C ALA A 153 3.73 3.26 -11.76
N PRO A 154 3.49 1.94 -11.63
CA PRO A 154 4.39 0.92 -12.16
C PRO A 154 4.58 1.05 -13.67
N ARG A 155 5.79 0.75 -14.13
CA ARG A 155 6.07 0.57 -15.55
C ARG A 155 5.83 -0.88 -15.98
N GLU A 156 5.76 -1.08 -17.29
CA GLU A 156 5.83 -2.41 -17.90
C GLU A 156 7.13 -3.12 -17.53
N ASP A 157 7.08 -4.44 -17.36
CA ASP A 157 8.22 -5.21 -16.84
C ASP A 157 9.38 -5.32 -17.85
N ASN A 158 9.14 -5.07 -19.13
CA ASN A 158 10.18 -5.08 -20.17
C ASN A 158 11.22 -3.96 -19.97
N MET A 159 12.51 -4.29 -20.14
CA MET A 159 13.63 -3.40 -19.82
C MET A 159 13.68 -2.15 -20.68
N ARG A 160 13.14 -2.16 -21.92
CA ARG A 160 13.03 -0.93 -22.73
C ARG A 160 12.25 0.18 -22.03
N TYR A 161 11.32 -0.19 -21.14
CA TYR A 161 10.52 0.77 -20.39
C TYR A 161 11.17 1.17 -19.06
N GLN A 162 12.19 0.47 -18.58
CA GLN A 162 12.86 0.72 -17.30
C GLN A 162 13.84 1.90 -17.40
N ARG A 163 13.31 3.09 -17.67
CA ARG A 163 14.08 4.31 -17.95
C ARG A 163 13.64 5.50 -17.11
N GLY A 164 14.57 6.42 -16.88
CA GLY A 164 14.34 7.68 -16.16
C GLY A 164 14.65 7.58 -14.67
N ILE A 165 14.04 8.47 -13.89
CA ILE A 165 14.29 8.58 -12.44
C ILE A 165 13.83 7.30 -11.75
N ALA A 166 14.72 6.73 -10.94
CA ALA A 166 14.42 5.64 -10.04
C ALA A 166 14.26 6.14 -8.60
N VAL A 167 13.27 5.61 -7.89
CA VAL A 167 13.10 5.79 -6.44
C VAL A 167 13.10 4.40 -5.82
N ASN A 168 13.92 4.19 -4.79
CA ASN A 168 14.12 2.87 -4.17
C ASN A 168 14.54 1.80 -5.20
N GLY A 169 15.35 2.18 -6.21
CA GLY A 169 15.81 1.28 -7.27
C GLY A 169 14.76 0.94 -8.33
N GLU A 170 13.60 1.60 -8.35
CA GLU A 170 12.54 1.34 -9.34
C GLU A 170 12.16 2.58 -10.14
N THR A 171 12.12 2.41 -11.46
CA THR A 171 11.60 3.43 -12.37
C THR A 171 10.07 3.42 -12.39
N PHE A 172 9.47 4.57 -12.65
CA PHE A 172 8.01 4.75 -12.60
C PHE A 172 7.50 5.65 -13.72
N LEU A 173 6.19 5.56 -13.97
CA LEU A 173 5.44 6.57 -14.70
C LEU A 173 5.06 7.69 -13.73
N LYS A 174 5.42 8.92 -14.07
CA LYS A 174 5.01 10.11 -13.32
C LYS A 174 3.54 10.39 -13.63
N MET A 175 2.69 10.28 -12.62
CA MET A 175 1.25 10.48 -12.68
C MET A 175 0.85 11.69 -11.81
N LEU A 176 -0.43 12.06 -11.86
CA LEU A 176 -0.98 13.09 -10.99
C LEU A 176 -1.02 12.59 -9.53
N PRO A 177 -0.27 13.19 -8.58
CA PRO A 177 -0.31 12.77 -7.19
C PRO A 177 -1.62 13.17 -6.49
N ASP A 178 -1.92 12.47 -5.40
CA ASP A 178 -3.07 12.75 -4.54
C ASP A 178 -3.07 14.22 -4.06
N VAL A 179 -4.26 14.81 -3.94
CA VAL A 179 -4.40 16.18 -3.45
C VAL A 179 -3.94 16.33 -1.99
N HIS A 180 -4.08 15.29 -1.16
CA HIS A 180 -3.63 15.30 0.23
C HIS A 180 -2.11 15.20 0.31
N TYR A 181 -1.48 14.42 -0.57
CA TYR A 181 -0.02 14.37 -0.69
C TYR A 181 0.53 15.75 -1.06
N ARG A 182 -0.08 16.42 -2.05
CA ARG A 182 0.30 17.77 -2.46
C ARG A 182 0.07 18.81 -1.35
N ALA A 183 -0.88 18.56 -0.46
CA ALA A 183 -1.13 19.38 0.73
C ALA A 183 -0.18 19.05 1.91
N GLY A 184 0.75 18.10 1.76
CA GLY A 184 1.75 17.76 2.77
C GLY A 184 1.31 16.72 3.80
N LEU A 185 0.15 16.06 3.62
CA LEU A 185 -0.28 15.02 4.55
C LEU A 185 0.58 13.75 4.39
N THR A 186 1.04 13.21 5.51
CA THR A 186 1.73 11.92 5.55
C THR A 186 0.75 10.75 5.67
N CYS A 187 1.22 9.53 5.44
CA CYS A 187 0.42 8.31 5.59
C CYS A 187 -0.24 8.23 6.99
N GLY A 188 0.50 8.63 8.03
CA GLY A 188 0.05 8.62 9.43
C GLY A 188 -1.14 9.53 9.74
N ALA A 189 -1.46 10.50 8.88
CA ALA A 189 -2.66 11.34 9.04
C ALA A 189 -3.97 10.54 8.89
N CYS A 190 -3.93 9.46 8.10
CA CYS A 190 -5.04 8.51 7.93
C CYS A 190 -4.73 7.16 8.59
N HIS A 191 -3.47 6.71 8.62
CA HIS A 191 -3.04 5.43 9.17
C HIS A 191 -2.26 5.60 10.50
N SER A 192 -2.95 5.95 11.58
CA SER A 192 -2.32 6.07 12.91
C SER A 192 -1.75 4.74 13.42
N MET A 193 -0.72 4.79 14.28
CA MET A 193 -0.18 3.58 14.93
C MET A 193 -1.26 2.80 15.70
N ASN A 194 -2.18 3.48 16.37
CA ASN A 194 -3.29 2.83 17.05
C ASN A 194 -4.20 2.05 16.08
N SER A 195 -4.51 2.61 14.91
CA SER A 195 -5.27 1.86 13.89
C SER A 195 -4.50 0.65 13.36
N LEU A 196 -3.19 0.80 13.11
CA LEU A 196 -2.36 -0.27 12.59
C LEU A 196 -2.20 -1.42 13.60
N ALA A 197 -2.00 -1.08 14.87
CA ALA A 197 -1.92 -2.04 15.98
C ALA A 197 -3.24 -2.80 16.21
N GLN A 198 -4.38 -2.21 15.85
CA GLN A 198 -5.69 -2.85 15.88
C GLN A 198 -6.02 -3.63 14.59
N GLY A 199 -5.12 -3.65 13.60
CA GLY A 199 -5.37 -4.27 12.30
C GLY A 199 -6.40 -3.53 11.44
N LYS A 200 -6.74 -2.28 11.79
CA LYS A 200 -7.67 -1.45 11.04
C LYS A 200 -7.00 -0.91 9.78
N LYS A 201 -7.78 -0.83 8.69
CA LYS A 201 -7.31 -0.29 7.41
C LYS A 201 -7.01 1.22 7.48
N SER A 202 -7.71 1.96 8.34
CA SER A 202 -7.51 3.40 8.53
C SER A 202 -8.02 3.82 9.91
N SER A 203 -7.49 4.93 10.42
CA SER A 203 -8.02 5.65 11.59
C SER A 203 -9.06 6.71 11.22
N LYS A 204 -9.08 7.15 9.95
CA LYS A 204 -10.02 8.17 9.45
C LYS A 204 -10.58 7.78 8.08
N GLY A 205 -11.86 8.05 7.89
CA GLY A 205 -12.54 8.06 6.59
C GLY A 205 -12.67 9.47 6.04
N CYS A 206 -13.19 9.58 4.81
CA CYS A 206 -13.33 10.86 4.12
C CYS A 206 -14.21 11.85 4.91
N ARG A 207 -15.30 11.36 5.52
CA ARG A 207 -16.27 12.21 6.23
C ARG A 207 -15.81 12.71 7.59
N ASP A 208 -14.71 12.16 8.13
CA ASP A 208 -14.11 12.66 9.38
C ASP A 208 -13.43 14.03 9.18
N CYS A 209 -13.07 14.35 7.94
CA CYS A 209 -12.43 15.62 7.56
C CYS A 209 -13.26 16.44 6.57
N HIS A 210 -14.16 15.81 5.80
CA HIS A 210 -14.90 16.47 4.73
C HIS A 210 -16.42 16.41 4.95
N LYS A 211 -17.06 17.57 4.88
CA LYS A 211 -18.51 17.69 4.76
C LYS A 211 -18.88 17.80 3.28
N PRO A 212 -19.61 16.83 2.70
CA PRO A 212 -20.06 16.90 1.32
C PRO A 212 -20.94 18.14 1.09
N ASP A 213 -20.60 18.95 0.08
CA ASP A 213 -21.37 20.13 -0.29
C ASP A 213 -22.59 19.73 -1.15
N PRO A 214 -23.84 19.94 -0.69
CA PRO A 214 -25.05 19.60 -1.45
C PRO A 214 -25.23 20.43 -2.73
N LYS A 215 -24.47 21.52 -2.93
CA LYS A 215 -24.46 22.27 -4.20
C LYS A 215 -23.78 21.49 -5.32
N VAL A 216 -22.95 20.50 -4.99
CA VAL A 216 -22.40 19.58 -5.98
C VAL A 216 -23.48 18.57 -6.39
N VAL A 217 -23.80 18.52 -7.68
CA VAL A 217 -24.89 17.71 -8.24
C VAL A 217 -24.80 16.25 -7.80
N GLU A 218 -23.59 15.69 -7.76
CA GLU A 218 -23.37 14.30 -7.36
C GLU A 218 -23.64 14.05 -5.87
N HIS A 219 -23.37 15.03 -4.99
CA HIS A 219 -23.57 14.91 -3.54
C HIS A 219 -25.04 14.98 -3.11
N ARG A 220 -25.88 15.70 -3.87
CA ARG A 220 -27.32 15.78 -3.55
C ARG A 220 -28.12 14.55 -3.97
N ILE A 221 -27.53 13.63 -4.73
CA ILE A 221 -28.17 12.38 -5.14
C ILE A 221 -28.03 11.37 -4.00
N PRO A 222 -29.10 11.01 -3.28
CA PRO A 222 -28.99 10.17 -2.07
C PRO A 222 -28.34 8.82 -2.37
N ALA A 223 -28.68 8.22 -3.51
CA ALA A 223 -28.10 6.96 -3.96
C ALA A 223 -26.56 7.01 -4.09
N HIS A 224 -25.97 8.14 -4.49
CA HIS A 224 -24.52 8.29 -4.52
C HIS A 224 -23.95 8.31 -3.11
N MET A 225 -24.56 9.08 -2.21
CA MET A 225 -24.06 9.25 -0.85
C MET A 225 -24.23 8.01 0.04
N GLU A 226 -25.23 7.19 -0.23
CA GLU A 226 -25.55 5.99 0.54
C GLU A 226 -24.83 4.76 0.01
N ARG A 227 -24.70 4.64 -1.33
CA ARG A 227 -24.26 3.39 -1.97
C ARG A 227 -22.84 3.43 -2.50
N LEU A 228 -22.21 4.59 -2.63
CA LEU A 228 -20.83 4.68 -3.13
C LEU A 228 -19.87 4.95 -1.97
N GLU A 229 -18.66 4.46 -2.14
CA GLU A 229 -17.48 4.98 -1.48
C GLU A 229 -17.11 6.33 -2.08
N CYS A 230 -16.66 7.29 -1.27
CA CYS A 230 -16.28 8.62 -1.78
C CYS A 230 -15.16 8.50 -2.83
N TYR A 231 -14.24 7.57 -2.62
CA TYR A 231 -13.13 7.28 -3.52
C TYR A 231 -13.54 6.51 -4.79
N ALA A 232 -14.80 6.06 -4.93
CA ALA A 232 -15.31 5.57 -6.21
C ALA A 232 -15.44 6.70 -7.25
N CYS A 233 -15.74 7.92 -6.78
CA CYS A 233 -15.85 9.12 -7.61
C CYS A 233 -14.54 9.91 -7.66
N HIS A 234 -13.83 10.01 -6.54
CA HIS A 234 -12.71 10.93 -6.38
C HIS A 234 -11.33 10.35 -6.73
N SER A 235 -11.20 9.03 -6.92
CA SER A 235 -9.94 8.44 -7.41
C SER A 235 -9.79 8.73 -8.90
N SER A 236 -8.77 9.50 -9.26
CA SER A 236 -8.57 9.94 -10.65
C SER A 236 -7.99 8.86 -11.56
N TRP A 237 -7.15 7.99 -11.01
CA TRP A 237 -6.52 6.88 -11.70
C TRP A 237 -6.12 5.79 -10.70
N ALA A 238 -5.77 4.60 -11.17
CA ALA A 238 -5.12 3.62 -10.30
C ALA A 238 -4.23 2.68 -11.13
N PRO A 239 -3.19 2.10 -10.52
CA PRO A 239 -2.44 1.05 -11.17
C PRO A 239 -3.30 -0.21 -11.30
N GLN A 240 -3.40 -0.70 -12.53
CA GLN A 240 -4.15 -1.90 -12.86
C GLN A 240 -3.21 -2.82 -13.65
N GLU A 241 -3.08 -4.07 -13.22
CA GLU A 241 -2.27 -5.09 -13.88
C GLU A 241 -3.19 -6.25 -14.24
N TYR A 242 -3.29 -6.55 -15.53
CA TYR A 242 -4.14 -7.59 -16.08
C TYR A 242 -3.26 -8.73 -16.58
N GLY A 243 -3.51 -9.95 -16.10
CA GLY A 243 -2.72 -11.14 -16.41
C GLY A 243 -1.28 -11.05 -15.94
N THR A 244 -0.99 -11.52 -14.73
CA THR A 244 0.36 -11.62 -14.16
C THR A 244 0.95 -12.99 -14.49
N PHE A 245 2.05 -13.02 -15.22
CA PHE A 245 2.74 -14.25 -15.63
C PHE A 245 3.97 -14.48 -14.78
N PHE A 246 4.06 -15.65 -14.18
CA PHE A 246 5.33 -16.18 -13.66
C PHE A 246 5.84 -17.26 -14.61
N LEU A 247 7.02 -17.00 -15.17
CA LEU A 247 7.72 -17.87 -16.10
C LEU A 247 8.86 -18.54 -15.35
N ARG A 248 8.81 -19.86 -15.21
CA ARG A 248 9.84 -20.66 -14.53
C ARG A 248 10.86 -21.17 -15.53
N PHE A 249 12.14 -20.97 -15.23
CA PHE A 249 13.28 -21.39 -16.03
C PHE A 249 14.17 -22.33 -15.21
N ARG A 250 14.25 -23.58 -15.66
CA ARG A 250 15.18 -24.58 -15.09
C ARG A 250 16.57 -24.47 -15.73
N ASP A 251 16.61 -24.03 -16.97
CA ASP A 251 17.82 -23.65 -17.68
C ASP A 251 17.88 -22.11 -17.80
N PRO A 252 18.86 -21.45 -17.16
CA PRO A 252 19.04 -20.02 -17.26
C PRO A 252 19.29 -19.50 -18.68
N ALA A 253 19.88 -20.31 -19.58
CA ALA A 253 20.18 -19.88 -20.95
C ALA A 253 18.90 -19.52 -21.73
N LEU A 254 17.79 -20.17 -21.42
CA LEU A 254 16.48 -19.89 -22.05
C LEU A 254 15.92 -18.51 -21.68
N LYS A 255 16.50 -17.81 -20.69
CA LYS A 255 16.07 -16.45 -20.32
C LYS A 255 16.59 -15.38 -21.27
N GLU A 256 17.65 -15.65 -22.04
CA GLU A 256 18.27 -14.67 -22.92
C GLU A 256 17.30 -14.13 -23.99
N ASP A 257 16.27 -14.92 -24.33
CA ASP A 257 15.19 -14.52 -25.23
C ASP A 257 14.24 -13.45 -24.62
N PHE A 258 14.34 -13.18 -23.32
CA PHE A 258 13.41 -12.32 -22.58
C PHE A 258 14.08 -11.04 -22.06
N ASP A 259 13.73 -9.91 -22.66
CA ASP A 259 14.16 -8.58 -22.20
C ASP A 259 13.27 -8.06 -21.05
N LEU A 260 13.23 -8.79 -19.93
CA LEU A 260 12.40 -8.49 -18.75
C LEU A 260 13.24 -8.13 -17.53
N LYS A 261 12.68 -7.31 -16.65
CA LYS A 261 13.29 -7.00 -15.34
C LYS A 261 13.55 -8.29 -14.56
N ALA A 262 14.79 -8.46 -14.11
CA ALA A 262 15.18 -9.58 -13.26
C ALA A 262 14.46 -9.53 -11.89
N LEU A 263 14.14 -10.71 -11.37
CA LEU A 263 13.64 -10.90 -10.01
C LEU A 263 14.81 -11.26 -9.08
N GLU A 264 14.60 -11.14 -7.77
CA GLU A 264 15.58 -11.58 -6.76
C GLU A 264 15.91 -13.07 -6.91
N ASN A 265 14.92 -13.88 -7.25
CA ASN A 265 15.12 -15.28 -7.54
C ASN A 265 15.43 -15.52 -9.03
N PRO A 266 16.59 -16.12 -9.37
CA PRO A 266 17.03 -16.30 -10.74
C PRO A 266 16.35 -17.49 -11.45
N GLU A 267 15.42 -18.21 -10.83
CA GLU A 267 14.62 -19.26 -11.47
C GLU A 267 13.41 -18.68 -12.21
N TYR A 268 12.96 -17.47 -11.85
CA TYR A 268 11.73 -16.88 -12.38
C TYR A 268 11.98 -15.61 -13.19
N LEU A 269 11.08 -15.35 -14.14
CA LEU A 269 10.79 -14.00 -14.65
C LEU A 269 9.32 -13.70 -14.43
N ARG A 270 8.99 -12.40 -14.32
CA ARG A 270 7.61 -11.93 -14.25
C ARG A 270 7.31 -11.02 -15.43
N SER A 271 6.12 -11.18 -15.99
CA SER A 271 5.55 -10.24 -16.96
C SER A 271 4.08 -9.97 -16.65
N ALA A 272 3.50 -8.99 -17.34
CA ALA A 272 2.08 -8.74 -17.34
C ALA A 272 1.55 -8.69 -18.77
N TYR A 273 0.28 -9.06 -19.00
CA TYR A 273 -0.35 -8.90 -20.32
C TYR A 273 -0.56 -7.41 -20.61
N LEU A 274 -1.06 -6.67 -19.61
CA LEU A 274 -1.38 -5.25 -19.75
C LEU A 274 -1.31 -4.53 -18.41
N LYS A 275 -0.66 -3.36 -18.38
CA LYS A 275 -0.80 -2.40 -17.28
C LYS A 275 -1.54 -1.14 -17.73
N ARG A 276 -2.53 -0.72 -16.94
CA ARG A 276 -3.30 0.51 -17.16
C ARG A 276 -3.21 1.43 -15.95
N GLN A 277 -3.27 2.73 -16.22
CA GLN A 277 -3.14 3.79 -15.21
C GLN A 277 -4.29 4.80 -15.33
N ASP A 278 -5.45 4.36 -15.83
CA ASP A 278 -6.65 5.17 -15.95
C ASP A 278 -7.59 4.89 -14.77
N ALA A 279 -8.84 5.33 -14.87
CA ALA A 279 -9.81 5.13 -13.81
C ALA A 279 -9.97 3.62 -13.53
N PRO A 280 -9.97 3.16 -12.26
CA PRO A 280 -10.05 1.72 -11.91
C PRO A 280 -11.47 1.16 -11.99
N PRO A 281 -11.73 -0.03 -12.54
CA PRO A 281 -13.07 -0.62 -12.58
C PRO A 281 -13.79 -0.57 -11.23
N LEU A 282 -15.11 -0.64 -11.23
CA LEU A 282 -15.97 -0.54 -10.07
C LEU A 282 -16.70 -1.87 -9.81
N GLY A 283 -16.79 -2.22 -8.53
CA GLY A 283 -17.53 -3.37 -8.03
C GLY A 283 -18.22 -3.03 -6.71
N VAL A 284 -18.69 -4.04 -6.00
CA VAL A 284 -19.23 -3.92 -4.65
C VAL A 284 -18.16 -4.37 -3.66
N ASN A 285 -17.89 -3.61 -2.61
CA ASN A 285 -17.00 -4.03 -1.54
C ASN A 285 -17.73 -4.85 -0.46
N ALA A 286 -16.99 -5.41 0.50
CA ALA A 286 -17.56 -6.18 1.62
C ALA A 286 -18.59 -5.41 2.49
N ALA A 287 -18.66 -4.08 2.39
CA ALA A 287 -19.65 -3.25 3.06
C ALA A 287 -20.90 -2.99 2.19
N GLY A 288 -21.02 -3.64 1.03
CA GLY A 288 -22.14 -3.48 0.10
C GLY A 288 -22.10 -2.19 -0.73
N ARG A 289 -21.00 -1.43 -0.69
CA ARG A 289 -20.85 -0.14 -1.40
C ARG A 289 -20.11 -0.29 -2.71
N ILE A 290 -20.48 0.54 -3.68
CA ILE A 290 -19.75 0.70 -4.94
C ILE A 290 -18.36 1.27 -4.63
N SER A 291 -17.34 0.54 -5.04
CA SER A 291 -15.95 0.82 -4.74
C SER A 291 -15.08 0.52 -5.95
N PRO A 292 -13.95 1.22 -6.13
CA PRO A 292 -12.89 0.74 -7.00
C PRO A 292 -12.53 -0.71 -6.68
N ILE A 293 -12.43 -1.50 -7.73
CA ILE A 293 -11.87 -2.84 -7.74
C ILE A 293 -10.68 -2.88 -8.68
N ARG A 294 -9.81 -3.86 -8.48
CA ARG A 294 -8.72 -4.16 -9.39
C ARG A 294 -8.48 -5.67 -9.46
N PRO A 295 -7.80 -6.17 -10.50
CA PRO A 295 -7.18 -7.48 -10.42
C PRO A 295 -6.20 -7.50 -9.24
N MET A 296 -6.39 -8.38 -8.25
CA MET A 296 -5.35 -8.61 -7.25
C MET A 296 -4.31 -9.56 -7.84
N PHE A 297 -4.79 -10.69 -8.38
CA PHE A 297 -4.01 -11.69 -9.11
C PHE A 297 -4.88 -12.37 -10.16
N ILE A 298 -4.67 -12.00 -11.42
CA ILE A 298 -5.04 -12.87 -12.55
C ILE A 298 -3.75 -13.63 -12.89
N ALA A 299 -3.56 -14.75 -12.20
CA ALA A 299 -2.29 -15.45 -12.11
C ALA A 299 -2.16 -16.51 -13.20
N TYR A 300 -1.12 -16.36 -14.01
CA TYR A 300 -0.69 -17.33 -15.00
C TYR A 300 0.68 -17.92 -14.65
N TYR A 301 0.88 -19.16 -15.04
CA TYR A 301 2.14 -19.87 -14.87
C TYR A 301 2.52 -20.64 -16.13
N THR A 302 3.82 -20.61 -16.44
CA THR A 302 4.43 -21.42 -17.50
C THR A 302 5.77 -21.96 -17.00
N ASP A 303 6.00 -23.27 -17.10
CA ASP A 303 7.33 -23.86 -17.03
C ASP A 303 7.92 -23.87 -18.45
N ILE A 304 8.94 -23.04 -18.69
CA ILE A 304 9.43 -22.75 -20.04
C ILE A 304 10.06 -23.99 -20.69
N GLN A 305 10.74 -24.83 -19.90
CA GLN A 305 11.31 -26.06 -20.42
C GLN A 305 10.21 -27.04 -20.83
N SER A 306 9.16 -27.16 -20.01
CA SER A 306 8.00 -27.99 -20.34
C SER A 306 7.27 -27.48 -21.58
N ALA A 307 7.03 -26.17 -21.68
CA ALA A 307 6.33 -25.54 -22.81
C ALA A 307 7.04 -25.80 -24.14
N ARG A 308 8.37 -25.63 -24.19
CA ARG A 308 9.17 -25.93 -25.40
C ARG A 308 9.12 -27.40 -25.82
N ASN A 309 8.74 -28.29 -24.92
CA ASN A 309 8.58 -29.73 -25.18
C ASN A 309 7.10 -30.13 -25.37
N GLY A 310 6.23 -29.18 -25.75
CA GLY A 310 4.80 -29.43 -26.01
C GLY A 310 3.93 -29.49 -24.74
N GLY A 311 4.46 -29.06 -23.59
CA GLY A 311 3.70 -28.90 -22.35
C GLY A 311 2.78 -27.67 -22.35
N PRO A 312 1.98 -27.49 -21.30
CA PRO A 312 1.02 -26.40 -21.22
C PRO A 312 1.72 -25.04 -21.05
N GLU A 313 1.20 -24.04 -21.76
CA GLU A 313 1.54 -22.62 -21.60
C GLU A 313 0.40 -21.86 -20.94
N ASN A 314 0.71 -20.75 -20.27
CA ASN A 314 -0.26 -19.80 -19.75
C ASN A 314 -1.36 -20.47 -18.91
N THR A 315 -0.97 -21.38 -18.02
CA THR A 315 -1.92 -22.06 -17.15
C THR A 315 -2.52 -21.04 -16.18
N LEU A 316 -3.83 -20.83 -16.26
CA LEU A 316 -4.55 -19.96 -15.35
C LEU A 316 -4.65 -20.62 -13.97
N LEU A 317 -4.00 -20.03 -12.97
CA LEU A 317 -4.01 -20.51 -11.59
C LEU A 317 -5.08 -19.83 -10.74
N ALA A 318 -5.37 -18.57 -11.03
CA ALA A 318 -6.41 -17.80 -10.34
C ALA A 318 -6.83 -16.58 -11.18
N ALA A 319 -8.09 -16.16 -11.04
CA ALA A 319 -8.61 -14.91 -11.59
C ALA A 319 -9.33 -14.12 -10.48
N GLU A 320 -8.54 -13.55 -9.58
CA GLU A 320 -9.03 -12.91 -8.35
C GLU A 320 -8.93 -11.39 -8.41
N TRP A 321 -10.07 -10.75 -8.18
CA TRP A 321 -10.25 -9.31 -8.06
C TRP A 321 -10.49 -8.89 -6.62
N ARG A 322 -10.23 -7.63 -6.29
CA ARG A 322 -10.54 -7.08 -4.98
C ARG A 322 -11.01 -5.64 -5.04
N ALA A 323 -11.92 -5.29 -4.14
CA ALA A 323 -12.16 -3.92 -3.74
C ALA A 323 -10.96 -3.36 -2.96
N TRP A 324 -10.67 -2.09 -3.20
CA TRP A 324 -9.56 -1.36 -2.58
C TRP A 324 -9.79 0.15 -2.60
N PHE A 325 -8.85 0.88 -2.01
CA PHE A 325 -8.81 2.34 -2.07
C PHE A 325 -7.53 2.79 -2.80
N PRO A 326 -7.62 3.28 -4.06
CA PRO A 326 -6.53 3.97 -4.73
C PRO A 326 -6.26 5.32 -4.06
N HIS A 327 -5.00 5.63 -3.80
CA HIS A 327 -4.58 6.87 -3.16
C HIS A 327 -4.33 7.95 -4.21
N THR A 328 -5.34 8.24 -5.03
CA THR A 328 -5.22 9.19 -6.16
C THR A 328 -6.34 10.22 -6.13
N ILE A 329 -6.76 10.60 -4.93
CA ILE A 329 -7.87 11.51 -4.68
C ILE A 329 -7.60 12.87 -5.30
N GLN A 330 -8.59 13.36 -6.05
CA GLN A 330 -8.61 14.71 -6.59
C GLN A 330 -9.85 15.47 -6.15
N ARG A 331 -9.79 16.79 -6.32
CA ARG A 331 -10.95 17.69 -6.08
C ARG A 331 -12.09 17.41 -7.07
N GLY A 332 -11.74 17.05 -8.31
CA GLY A 332 -12.69 16.62 -9.32
C GLY A 332 -13.18 15.20 -9.09
N SER A 333 -14.26 14.84 -9.78
CA SER A 333 -14.79 13.48 -9.84
C SER A 333 -14.80 12.98 -11.28
N VAL A 334 -14.97 11.67 -11.45
CA VAL A 334 -15.40 11.10 -12.74
C VAL A 334 -16.70 11.76 -13.22
N THR A 335 -16.88 11.82 -14.54
CA THR A 335 -18.11 12.31 -15.17
C THR A 335 -19.22 11.25 -15.11
N CYS A 336 -20.47 11.66 -15.33
CA CYS A 336 -21.62 10.75 -15.26
C CYS A 336 -21.47 9.60 -16.26
N GLU A 337 -21.10 9.89 -17.50
CA GLU A 337 -20.88 8.90 -18.56
C GLU A 337 -19.71 7.96 -18.27
N GLY A 338 -18.71 8.42 -17.50
CA GLY A 338 -17.59 7.60 -17.05
C GLY A 338 -18.00 6.38 -16.22
N CYS A 339 -19.22 6.39 -15.67
CA CYS A 339 -19.82 5.23 -15.01
C CYS A 339 -21.11 4.76 -15.71
N HIS A 340 -22.04 5.67 -15.99
CA HIS A 340 -23.38 5.31 -16.46
C HIS A 340 -23.43 4.85 -17.92
N ASP A 341 -22.41 5.16 -18.74
CA ASP A 341 -22.32 4.77 -20.16
C ASP A 341 -21.07 3.95 -20.45
N ASN A 342 -20.47 3.36 -19.43
CA ASN A 342 -19.22 2.63 -19.54
C ASN A 342 -19.37 1.22 -18.94
N PRO A 343 -19.81 0.22 -19.71
CA PRO A 343 -20.02 -1.13 -19.19
C PRO A 343 -18.70 -1.82 -18.81
N ALA A 344 -17.59 -1.49 -19.49
CA ALA A 344 -16.26 -1.97 -19.12
C ALA A 344 -15.85 -1.52 -17.71
N ARG A 345 -16.37 -0.36 -17.24
CA ARG A 345 -16.22 0.08 -15.84
C ARG A 345 -16.67 -0.98 -14.84
N PHE A 346 -17.57 -1.88 -15.21
CA PHE A 346 -18.16 -2.90 -14.35
C PHE A 346 -17.88 -4.34 -14.83
N LEU A 347 -16.89 -4.53 -15.71
CA LEU A 347 -16.54 -5.82 -16.33
C LEU A 347 -17.73 -6.42 -17.10
N LEU A 348 -18.47 -5.56 -17.81
CA LEU A 348 -19.59 -5.94 -18.66
C LEU A 348 -19.33 -5.55 -20.12
N GLU A 349 -18.07 -5.54 -20.55
CA GLU A 349 -17.69 -5.12 -21.91
C GLU A 349 -18.33 -6.06 -22.95
N PRO A 350 -19.09 -5.52 -23.91
CA PRO A 350 -19.72 -6.33 -24.95
C PRO A 350 -18.64 -6.91 -25.88
N GLU A 351 -18.91 -8.11 -26.41
CA GLU A 351 -17.96 -8.83 -27.26
C GLU A 351 -17.48 -8.01 -28.45
N THR A 352 -18.37 -7.23 -29.06
CA THR A 352 -18.08 -6.36 -30.21
C THR A 352 -17.11 -5.21 -29.91
N GLN A 353 -16.84 -4.91 -28.63
CA GLN A 353 -15.90 -3.87 -28.20
C GLN A 353 -14.59 -4.45 -27.67
N ARG A 354 -14.45 -5.78 -27.59
CA ARG A 354 -13.25 -6.43 -27.06
C ARG A 354 -12.08 -6.26 -28.03
N ILE A 355 -11.05 -5.57 -27.57
CA ILE A 355 -9.78 -5.43 -28.30
C ILE A 355 -8.85 -6.63 -28.00
N HIS A 356 -8.85 -7.09 -26.76
CA HIS A 356 -7.99 -8.19 -26.30
C HIS A 356 -8.73 -9.53 -26.42
N GLN A 357 -8.27 -10.39 -27.33
CA GLN A 357 -8.90 -11.67 -27.64
C GLN A 357 -8.16 -12.81 -26.93
N LEU A 358 -8.24 -12.79 -25.60
CA LEU A 358 -7.44 -13.65 -24.71
C LEU A 358 -7.53 -15.14 -25.05
N GLY A 359 -8.70 -15.63 -25.47
CA GLY A 359 -8.86 -17.03 -25.90
C GLY A 359 -8.08 -17.37 -27.18
N ARG A 360 -7.92 -16.41 -28.12
CA ARG A 360 -7.06 -16.59 -29.30
C ARG A 360 -5.58 -16.48 -28.95
N ASP A 361 -5.26 -15.76 -27.87
CA ASP A 361 -3.91 -15.66 -27.30
C ASP A 361 -3.55 -16.89 -26.44
N GLY A 362 -4.40 -17.93 -26.41
CA GLY A 362 -4.15 -19.16 -25.66
C GLY A 362 -4.30 -19.00 -24.13
N LEU A 363 -5.02 -17.97 -23.68
CA LEU A 363 -5.26 -17.72 -22.26
C LEU A 363 -6.59 -18.33 -21.78
N GLY A 364 -6.62 -18.80 -20.52
CA GLY A 364 -7.81 -19.44 -19.92
C GLY A 364 -9.00 -18.52 -19.58
N LEU A 365 -9.00 -17.27 -20.01
CA LEU A 365 -10.12 -16.32 -19.83
C LEU A 365 -10.56 -15.79 -21.20
N GLU A 366 -11.84 -15.46 -21.37
CA GLU A 366 -12.30 -14.83 -22.61
C GLU A 366 -11.95 -13.35 -22.71
N SER A 367 -12.07 -12.62 -21.59
CA SER A 367 -11.75 -11.20 -21.48
C SER A 367 -11.49 -10.82 -20.03
N PHE A 368 -10.61 -9.85 -19.82
CA PHE A 368 -10.43 -9.26 -18.50
C PHE A 368 -11.63 -8.40 -18.06
N TRP A 369 -12.42 -7.89 -19.01
CA TRP A 369 -13.63 -7.10 -18.76
C TRP A 369 -14.91 -7.93 -18.86
N LEU A 370 -14.81 -9.23 -18.60
CA LEU A 370 -15.95 -10.14 -18.47
C LEU A 370 -15.93 -10.80 -17.10
N GLN A 371 -17.01 -10.70 -16.34
CA GLN A 371 -17.08 -11.29 -14.98
C GLN A 371 -16.95 -12.83 -14.96
N GLN A 372 -17.39 -13.51 -16.01
CA GLN A 372 -17.38 -14.97 -16.11
C GLN A 372 -15.95 -15.53 -15.99
N GLY A 373 -15.79 -16.58 -15.17
CA GLY A 373 -14.47 -17.18 -14.90
C GLY A 373 -13.59 -16.41 -13.92
N GLN A 374 -14.05 -15.26 -13.43
CA GLN A 374 -13.34 -14.42 -12.46
C GLN A 374 -14.14 -14.31 -11.15
N ARG A 375 -13.49 -13.90 -10.05
CA ARG A 375 -14.17 -13.68 -8.77
C ARG A 375 -13.61 -12.50 -8.00
N ALA A 376 -14.44 -11.80 -7.23
CA ALA A 376 -14.01 -10.82 -6.24
C ALA A 376 -13.81 -11.49 -4.87
N VAL A 377 -12.71 -11.19 -4.16
CA VAL A 377 -12.35 -11.89 -2.91
C VAL A 377 -12.75 -11.15 -1.63
N ASN A 378 -13.19 -9.90 -1.74
CA ASN A 378 -13.60 -9.06 -0.61
C ASN A 378 -14.78 -8.14 -0.98
N GLY A 379 -15.74 -8.72 -1.69
CA GLY A 379 -16.87 -8.04 -2.30
C GLY A 379 -17.35 -8.84 -3.52
N ASP A 380 -18.06 -8.18 -4.42
CA ASP A 380 -18.69 -8.80 -5.59
C ASP A 380 -18.57 -7.91 -6.83
N PHE A 381 -18.83 -8.50 -8.00
CA PHE A 381 -19.05 -7.73 -9.22
C PHE A 381 -20.46 -7.14 -9.27
N ILE A 382 -20.65 -6.11 -10.10
CA ILE A 382 -21.98 -5.53 -10.32
C ILE A 382 -22.79 -6.41 -11.26
N ALA A 383 -23.92 -6.91 -10.80
CA ALA A 383 -24.86 -7.65 -11.63
C ALA A 383 -25.30 -6.82 -12.86
N ALA A 384 -25.32 -7.45 -14.04
CA ALA A 384 -25.68 -6.79 -15.30
C ALA A 384 -27.04 -6.07 -15.23
N GLY A 385 -28.05 -6.68 -14.63
CA GLY A 385 -29.36 -6.05 -14.45
C GLY A 385 -29.32 -4.79 -13.56
N ARG A 386 -28.41 -4.72 -12.59
CA ARG A 386 -28.20 -3.50 -11.79
C ARG A 386 -27.53 -2.42 -12.63
N TYR A 387 -26.51 -2.77 -13.42
CA TYR A 387 -25.87 -1.83 -14.34
C TYR A 387 -26.87 -1.23 -15.33
N LEU A 388 -27.71 -2.07 -15.97
CA LEU A 388 -28.75 -1.60 -16.91
C LEU A 388 -29.73 -0.60 -16.29
N ARG A 389 -30.12 -0.81 -15.02
CA ARG A 389 -30.95 0.18 -14.30
C ARG A 389 -30.20 1.47 -14.04
N MET A 390 -28.92 1.38 -13.66
CA MET A 390 -28.08 2.55 -13.42
C MET A 390 -27.82 3.33 -14.71
N SER A 391 -27.64 2.68 -15.84
CA SER A 391 -27.40 3.32 -17.14
C SER A 391 -28.66 3.89 -17.80
N SER A 392 -29.85 3.61 -17.26
CA SER A 392 -31.11 4.14 -17.78
C SER A 392 -31.15 5.67 -17.75
N LYS A 393 -31.45 6.28 -18.91
CA LYS A 393 -31.54 7.74 -19.09
C LYS A 393 -32.89 8.29 -18.62
N SER A 394 -33.19 8.07 -17.34
CA SER A 394 -34.42 8.60 -16.72
C SER A 394 -34.48 10.13 -16.82
N PRO A 395 -35.68 10.75 -16.77
CA PRO A 395 -35.80 12.20 -16.74
C PRO A 395 -34.98 12.87 -15.63
N ALA A 396 -34.88 12.22 -14.47
CA ALA A 396 -34.07 12.68 -13.34
C ALA A 396 -32.57 12.68 -13.68
N TYR A 397 -32.08 11.60 -14.32
CA TYR A 397 -30.71 11.54 -14.81
C TYR A 397 -30.44 12.67 -15.81
N THR A 398 -31.28 12.81 -16.83
CA THR A 398 -31.10 13.81 -17.89
C THR A 398 -31.07 15.23 -17.33
N LYS A 399 -31.96 15.55 -16.37
CA LYS A 399 -31.96 16.84 -15.68
C LYS A 399 -30.65 17.09 -14.93
N ALA A 400 -30.20 16.12 -14.12
CA ALA A 400 -28.95 16.25 -13.37
C ALA A 400 -27.72 16.34 -14.27
N TYR A 401 -27.71 15.58 -15.37
CA TYR A 401 -26.66 15.59 -16.39
C TYR A 401 -26.54 16.96 -17.05
N ILE A 402 -27.65 17.54 -17.52
CA ILE A 402 -27.68 18.89 -18.11
C ILE A 402 -27.20 19.93 -17.10
N GLU A 403 -27.66 19.83 -15.84
CA GLU A 403 -27.20 20.73 -14.78
C GLU A 403 -25.70 20.65 -14.56
N LYS A 404 -25.14 19.43 -14.51
CA LYS A 404 -23.69 19.23 -14.41
C LYS A 404 -22.96 19.86 -15.59
N TRP A 405 -23.42 19.66 -16.82
CA TRP A 405 -22.81 20.26 -18.00
C TRP A 405 -22.81 21.79 -17.98
N LYS A 406 -23.90 22.41 -17.52
CA LYS A 406 -23.97 23.87 -17.33
C LYS A 406 -22.90 24.38 -16.38
N THR A 407 -22.50 23.59 -15.36
CA THR A 407 -21.41 24.00 -14.46
C THR A 407 -20.04 24.06 -15.13
N PHE A 408 -19.80 23.28 -16.19
CA PHE A 408 -18.56 23.36 -16.96
C PHE A 408 -18.56 24.55 -17.91
N LEU A 409 -19.70 24.83 -18.55
CA LEU A 409 -19.85 25.97 -19.48
C LEU A 409 -19.80 27.33 -18.76
N ASN A 410 -20.42 27.43 -17.58
CA ASN A 410 -20.51 28.69 -16.85
C ASN A 410 -19.24 29.04 -16.04
N ARG A 411 -18.22 28.17 -16.05
CA ARG A 411 -16.91 28.40 -15.40
C ARG A 411 -15.81 28.82 -16.39
N VAL A 412 -16.15 29.02 -17.66
CA VAL A 412 -15.22 29.53 -18.68
C VAL A 412 -15.09 31.05 -18.51
N GLU A 413 -14.45 31.49 -17.44
CA GLU A 413 -13.70 32.75 -17.46
C GLU A 413 -12.27 32.46 -17.96
N VAL A 414 -11.71 33.41 -18.71
CA VAL A 414 -10.53 33.31 -19.58
C VAL A 414 -9.32 32.64 -18.91
N SER A 415 -9.20 31.32 -19.03
CA SER A 415 -8.05 30.52 -18.54
C SER A 415 -6.78 30.70 -19.39
N SER A 416 -6.80 31.63 -20.34
CA SER A 416 -5.67 32.03 -21.16
C SER A 416 -5.36 33.51 -20.92
N ARG A 417 -4.72 33.80 -19.79
CA ARG A 417 -3.78 34.93 -19.71
C ARG A 417 -2.38 34.34 -19.53
N PRO A 418 -1.39 34.86 -20.27
CA PRO A 418 -0.08 34.24 -20.48
C PRO A 418 0.71 34.01 -19.20
#